data_AF-A0A1F8DIH4-F1
#
_entry.id   AF-A0A1F8DIH4-F1
#
_cell.length_a   1.000
_cell.length_b   1.000
_cell.length_c   1.000
_cell.angle_alpha   90.00
_cell.angle_beta   90.00
_cell.angle_gamma   90.00
#
_symmetry.space_group_name_H-M   'P 1'
#
loop_
_entity.id
_entity.type
_entity.pdbx_description
1 polymer ?
#
loop_
_entity_poly.entity_id
_entity_poly.type
_entity_poly.pdbx_seq_one_letter_code
_entity_poly.pdbx_strand_id
1 'polypeptide(L)'
;MSKERVYVLAPVRKVTEDQADQIAKHVESLHKQGARVFNPIDDAPQDDATGYNIVMTELNFLHKAAEEGGRVDILWNLGGEPSEGSRVDIGMAVALGLDLNLVGVFNEESPTGPQLAYRIIRSVDREMPQLQKIIQKIKKDRRAVVDWDIDMLWEDQEWQRIYLGLTLGCWAQNPNIRIKLGKLMGIDPADKKSYPKVIREMERVRVFVPKPRGESY
;
A
#
# COMPACT_ATOMS: atom_id res chain seq x y z
N MET A 1 9.84 -20.92 -16.73
CA MET A 1 10.16 -20.12 -15.54
C MET A 1 9.04 -19.10 -15.38
N SER A 2 8.43 -18.98 -14.19
CA SER A 2 7.44 -17.92 -13.95
C SER A 2 8.14 -16.56 -14.08
N LYS A 3 7.49 -15.58 -14.73
CA LYS A 3 7.97 -14.20 -14.74
C LYS A 3 7.79 -13.63 -13.33
N GLU A 4 8.86 -13.11 -12.73
CA GLU A 4 8.83 -12.48 -11.40
C GLU A 4 7.79 -11.35 -11.37
N ARG A 5 7.00 -11.25 -10.30
CA ARG A 5 6.07 -10.13 -10.08
C ARG A 5 6.72 -9.07 -9.23
N VAL A 6 6.75 -7.85 -9.74
CA VAL A 6 7.33 -6.70 -9.03
C VAL A 6 6.28 -5.60 -8.93
N TYR A 7 5.91 -5.24 -7.71
CA TYR A 7 5.10 -4.05 -7.45
C TYR A 7 6.04 -2.85 -7.32
N VAL A 8 5.87 -1.82 -8.16
CA VAL A 8 6.69 -0.62 -8.07
C VAL A 8 5.97 0.42 -7.25
N LEU A 9 6.49 0.68 -6.05
CA LEU A 9 5.98 1.70 -5.15
C LEU A 9 6.80 2.97 -5.33
N ALA A 10 6.20 3.98 -5.97
CA ALA A 10 6.84 5.25 -6.27
C ALA A 10 5.86 6.43 -6.14
N PRO A 11 6.33 7.67 -5.89
CA PRO A 11 5.46 8.83 -5.94
C PRO A 11 4.90 9.02 -7.36
N VAL A 12 3.60 9.28 -7.44
CA VAL A 12 2.87 9.47 -8.71
C VAL A 12 2.60 10.95 -8.99
N ARG A 13 2.34 11.73 -7.94
CA ARG A 13 1.89 13.11 -8.03
C ARG A 13 3.01 14.05 -7.60
N LYS A 14 3.10 15.21 -8.26
CA LYS A 14 4.05 16.28 -7.92
C LYS A 14 5.51 15.81 -7.92
N VAL A 15 5.84 14.86 -8.79
CA VAL A 15 7.23 14.44 -9.03
C VAL A 15 7.94 15.42 -9.95
N THR A 16 9.24 15.63 -9.74
CA THR A 16 10.08 16.38 -10.69
C THR A 16 10.34 15.55 -11.95
N GLU A 17 10.78 16.20 -13.03
CA GLU A 17 11.18 15.49 -14.27
C GLU A 17 12.27 14.45 -13.97
N ASP A 18 13.29 14.81 -13.18
CA ASP A 18 14.35 13.88 -12.78
C ASP A 18 13.85 12.66 -11.99
N GLN A 19 12.84 12.84 -11.12
CA GLN A 19 12.23 11.75 -10.37
C GLN A 19 11.41 10.85 -11.30
N ALA A 20 10.61 11.45 -12.19
CA ALA A 20 9.82 10.72 -13.18
C ALA A 20 10.72 9.88 -14.10
N ASP A 21 11.83 10.46 -14.56
CA ASP A 21 12.83 9.77 -15.38
C ASP A 21 13.48 8.59 -14.66
N GLN A 22 13.80 8.73 -13.38
CA GLN A 22 14.36 7.65 -12.57
C GLN A 22 13.35 6.50 -12.38
N ILE A 23 12.10 6.82 -12.08
CA ILE A 23 11.01 5.84 -11.97
C ILE A 23 10.83 5.11 -13.30
N ALA A 24 10.76 5.84 -14.42
CA ALA A 24 10.58 5.28 -15.75
C ALA A 24 11.72 4.35 -16.15
N LYS A 25 12.98 4.76 -15.90
CA LYS A 25 14.17 3.93 -16.17
C LYS A 25 14.15 2.64 -15.35
N HIS A 26 13.71 2.69 -14.09
CA HIS A 26 13.59 1.49 -13.25
C HIS A 26 12.53 0.52 -13.80
N VAL A 27 11.34 1.02 -14.13
CA VAL A 27 10.26 0.21 -14.73
C VAL A 27 10.70 -0.41 -16.07
N GLU A 28 11.36 0.37 -16.93
CA GLU A 28 11.89 -0.12 -18.21
C GLU A 28 12.94 -1.24 -18.02
N SER A 29 13.82 -1.09 -17.02
CA SER A 29 14.80 -2.12 -16.66
C SER A 29 14.12 -3.43 -16.23
N LEU A 30 13.08 -3.34 -15.38
CA LEU A 30 12.30 -4.52 -14.96
C LEU A 30 11.62 -5.22 -16.15
N HIS A 31 11.06 -4.46 -17.09
CA HIS A 31 10.50 -5.03 -18.32
C HIS A 31 11.55 -5.73 -19.17
N LYS A 32 12.75 -5.15 -19.32
CA LYS A 32 13.88 -5.77 -20.04
C LYS A 32 14.34 -7.08 -19.37
N GLN A 33 14.21 -7.19 -18.05
CA GLN A 33 14.48 -8.41 -17.29
C GLN A 33 13.35 -9.44 -17.39
N GLY A 34 12.23 -9.10 -18.05
CA GLY A 34 11.09 -9.99 -18.25
C GLY A 34 10.14 -10.06 -17.05
N ALA A 35 10.27 -9.15 -16.07
CA ALA A 35 9.38 -9.08 -14.93
C ALA A 35 7.95 -8.68 -15.35
N ARG A 36 6.96 -9.13 -14.57
CA ARG A 36 5.59 -8.62 -14.58
C ARG A 36 5.51 -7.48 -13.58
N VAL A 37 5.58 -6.27 -14.11
CA VAL A 37 5.51 -5.04 -13.31
C VAL A 37 4.06 -4.63 -13.12
N PHE A 38 3.72 -4.16 -11.92
CA PHE A 38 2.49 -3.39 -11.69
C PHE A 38 2.86 -1.95 -11.39
N ASN A 39 2.34 -1.04 -12.22
CA ASN A 39 2.40 0.39 -12.01
C ASN A 39 0.99 0.88 -11.64
N PRO A 40 0.75 1.30 -10.38
CA PRO A 40 -0.57 1.77 -9.94
C PRO A 40 -1.17 2.88 -10.82
N ILE A 41 -0.32 3.70 -11.46
CA ILE A 41 -0.77 4.77 -12.36
C ILE A 41 -1.52 4.20 -13.57
N ASP A 42 -0.97 3.15 -14.16
CA ASP A 42 -1.41 2.61 -15.45
C ASP A 42 -2.42 1.47 -15.26
N ASP A 43 -2.29 0.71 -14.16
CA ASP A 43 -2.99 -0.56 -13.98
C ASP A 43 -4.23 -0.47 -13.07
N ALA A 44 -4.39 0.61 -12.30
CA ALA A 44 -5.52 0.79 -11.39
C ALA A 44 -6.57 1.76 -11.95
N PRO A 45 -7.88 1.58 -11.64
CA PRO A 45 -8.95 2.46 -12.12
C PRO A 45 -8.90 3.82 -11.41
N GLN A 46 -8.10 4.74 -11.95
CA GLN A 46 -7.80 6.03 -11.30
C GLN A 46 -9.02 6.97 -11.20
N ASP A 47 -10.06 6.72 -12.01
CA ASP A 47 -11.35 7.41 -12.05
C ASP A 47 -12.35 6.97 -10.96
N ASP A 48 -11.94 6.04 -10.08
CA ASP A 48 -12.75 5.61 -8.95
C ASP A 48 -12.96 6.74 -7.91
N ALA A 49 -14.22 7.18 -7.79
CA ALA A 49 -14.65 8.23 -6.87
C ALA A 49 -14.40 7.91 -5.39
N THR A 50 -14.32 6.62 -5.04
CA THR A 50 -14.11 6.16 -3.66
C THR A 50 -12.64 5.89 -3.35
N GLY A 51 -11.89 5.37 -4.33
CA GLY A 51 -10.56 4.79 -4.16
C GLY A 51 -10.58 3.31 -3.77
N TYR A 52 -11.76 2.72 -3.52
CA TYR A 52 -11.89 1.31 -3.13
C TYR A 52 -11.37 0.36 -4.21
N ASN A 53 -11.73 0.58 -5.47
CA ASN A 53 -11.32 -0.29 -6.58
C ASN A 53 -9.82 -0.17 -6.86
N ILE A 54 -9.22 0.99 -6.58
CA ILE A 54 -7.76 1.19 -6.67
C ILE A 54 -7.08 0.30 -5.63
N VAL A 55 -7.45 0.45 -4.35
CA VAL A 55 -6.87 -0.31 -3.24
C VAL A 55 -7.08 -1.82 -3.42
N MET A 56 -8.24 -2.26 -3.89
CA MET A 56 -8.50 -3.67 -4.17
C MET A 56 -7.66 -4.21 -5.35
N THR A 57 -7.39 -3.38 -6.36
CA THR A 57 -6.55 -3.79 -7.51
C THR A 57 -5.10 -3.97 -7.05
N GLU A 58 -4.57 -3.00 -6.29
CA GLU A 58 -3.23 -3.07 -5.69
C GLU A 58 -3.10 -4.27 -4.76
N LEU A 59 -4.06 -4.46 -3.85
CA LEU A 59 -4.08 -5.60 -2.91
C LEU A 59 -4.10 -6.96 -3.63
N ASN A 60 -4.87 -7.08 -4.71
CA ASN A 60 -4.91 -8.30 -5.51
C ASN A 60 -3.57 -8.59 -6.18
N PHE A 61 -2.90 -7.57 -6.72
CA PHE A 61 -1.58 -7.75 -7.30
C PHE A 61 -0.57 -8.17 -6.24
N LEU A 62 -0.51 -7.47 -5.10
CA LEU A 62 0.41 -7.78 -4.01
C LEU A 62 0.18 -9.18 -3.44
N HIS A 63 -1.08 -9.60 -3.26
CA HIS A 63 -1.41 -10.94 -2.80
C HIS A 63 -0.89 -12.00 -3.76
N LYS A 64 -1.12 -11.82 -5.07
CA LYS A 64 -0.62 -12.73 -6.10
C LYS A 64 0.90 -12.72 -6.21
N ALA A 65 1.54 -11.56 -6.01
CA ALA A 65 2.98 -11.46 -5.92
C ALA A 65 3.51 -12.29 -4.75
N ALA A 66 2.88 -12.23 -3.58
CA ALA A 66 3.29 -13.01 -2.42
C ALA A 66 3.17 -14.53 -2.66
N GLU A 67 2.10 -14.98 -3.33
CA GLU A 67 1.92 -16.38 -3.72
C GLU A 67 2.96 -16.88 -4.73
N GLU A 68 3.43 -15.99 -5.62
CA GLU A 68 4.35 -16.32 -6.72
C GLU A 68 5.83 -16.00 -6.39
N GLY A 69 6.15 -15.61 -5.14
CA GLY A 69 7.52 -15.26 -4.73
C GLY A 69 8.03 -13.94 -5.31
N GLY A 70 7.13 -12.98 -5.49
CA GLY A 70 7.43 -11.62 -5.95
C GLY A 70 7.90 -10.70 -4.82
N ARG A 71 8.11 -9.43 -5.17
CA ARG A 71 8.64 -8.40 -4.26
C ARG A 71 8.06 -7.01 -4.53
N VAL A 72 8.39 -6.06 -3.65
CA VAL A 72 8.05 -4.64 -3.80
C VAL A 72 9.34 -3.84 -3.99
N ASP A 73 9.50 -3.24 -5.16
CA ASP A 73 10.59 -2.31 -5.44
C ASP A 73 10.14 -0.88 -5.10
N ILE A 74 10.90 -0.19 -4.25
CA ILE A 74 10.48 1.06 -3.61
C ILE A 74 11.38 2.22 -4.05
N LEU A 75 10.79 3.25 -4.64
CA LEU A 75 11.38 4.57 -4.80
C LEU A 75 10.68 5.53 -3.83
N TRP A 76 11.29 5.74 -2.67
CA TRP A 76 10.64 6.44 -1.56
C TRP A 76 10.87 7.95 -1.64
N ASN A 77 9.81 8.74 -1.48
CA ASN A 77 9.94 10.19 -1.36
C ASN A 77 9.87 10.62 0.10
N LEU A 78 10.96 11.20 0.62
CA LEU A 78 11.02 11.72 1.99
C LEU A 78 10.44 13.13 2.14
N GLY A 79 10.33 13.88 1.04
CA GLY A 79 9.97 15.30 1.04
C GLY A 79 8.60 15.62 0.41
N GLY A 80 8.16 16.87 0.55
CA GLY A 80 6.86 17.34 0.05
C GLY A 80 5.65 16.84 0.84
N GLU A 81 4.53 16.62 0.15
CA GLU A 81 3.30 16.09 0.76
C GLU A 81 3.43 14.56 0.89
N PRO A 82 3.41 13.99 2.10
CA PRO A 82 3.68 12.58 2.25
C PRO A 82 2.53 11.74 1.67
N SER A 83 2.88 10.75 0.85
CA SER A 83 1.90 9.86 0.21
C SER A 83 1.22 8.94 1.24
N GLU A 84 -0.07 9.16 1.48
CA GLU A 84 -0.87 8.25 2.30
C GLU A 84 -0.96 6.85 1.69
N GLY A 85 -1.09 6.77 0.36
CA GLY A 85 -1.24 5.49 -0.34
C GLY A 85 -0.03 4.60 -0.23
N SER A 86 1.16 5.17 -0.41
CA SER A 86 2.42 4.45 -0.22
C SER A 86 2.54 3.83 1.19
N ARG A 87 2.00 4.48 2.23
CA ARG A 87 2.03 3.96 3.61
C ARG A 87 1.05 2.80 3.81
N VAL A 88 -0.10 2.85 3.16
CA VAL A 88 -1.04 1.72 3.13
C VAL A 88 -0.42 0.54 2.38
N ASP A 89 0.22 0.78 1.23
CA ASP A 89 0.90 -0.24 0.44
C ASP A 89 2.01 -0.96 1.21
N ILE A 90 2.84 -0.21 1.95
CA ILE A 90 3.85 -0.78 2.83
C ILE A 90 3.22 -1.70 3.87
N GLY A 91 2.12 -1.28 4.50
CA GLY A 91 1.40 -2.14 5.43
C GLY A 91 0.89 -3.43 4.77
N MET A 92 0.31 -3.34 3.56
CA MET A 92 -0.16 -4.51 2.81
C MET A 92 0.99 -5.47 2.51
N ALA A 93 2.09 -4.95 1.98
CA ALA A 93 3.26 -5.75 1.61
C ALA A 93 3.88 -6.48 2.82
N VAL A 94 4.01 -5.79 3.95
CA VAL A 94 4.50 -6.39 5.21
C VAL A 94 3.58 -7.51 5.69
N ALA A 95 2.26 -7.31 5.71
CA ALA A 95 1.32 -8.33 6.17
C ALA A 95 1.28 -9.57 5.26
N LEU A 96 1.54 -9.37 3.96
CA LEU A 96 1.65 -10.44 2.97
C LEU A 96 3.01 -11.14 2.98
N GLY A 97 4.01 -10.60 3.69
CA GLY A 97 5.35 -11.17 3.77
C GLY A 97 6.16 -10.98 2.48
N LEU A 98 5.90 -9.91 1.74
CA LEU A 98 6.68 -9.55 0.56
C LEU A 98 8.04 -8.95 0.96
N ASP A 99 9.06 -9.23 0.15
CA ASP A 99 10.36 -8.59 0.25
C ASP A 99 10.24 -7.11 -0.14
N LEU A 100 10.72 -6.22 0.74
CA LEU A 100 10.76 -4.77 0.51
C LEU A 100 12.15 -4.37 0.05
N ASN A 101 12.28 -4.03 -1.22
CA ASN A 101 13.54 -3.65 -1.84
C ASN A 101 13.60 -2.13 -2.05
N LEU A 102 14.40 -1.43 -1.24
CA LEU A 102 14.59 0.02 -1.40
C LEU A 102 15.56 0.30 -2.56
N VAL A 103 15.00 0.75 -3.68
CA VAL A 103 15.74 1.04 -4.93
C VAL A 103 16.30 2.45 -4.94
N GLY A 104 15.54 3.42 -4.44
CA GLY A 104 15.93 4.82 -4.43
C GLY A 104 15.20 5.63 -3.38
N VAL A 105 15.78 6.78 -3.03
CA VAL A 105 15.19 7.75 -2.10
C VAL A 105 15.28 9.14 -2.73
N PHE A 106 14.19 9.89 -2.65
CA PHE A 106 14.10 11.27 -3.11
C PHE A 106 13.97 12.25 -1.94
N ASN A 107 14.50 13.45 -2.13
CA ASN A 107 14.43 14.56 -1.16
C ASN A 107 15.03 14.21 0.22
N GLU A 108 16.15 13.48 0.25
CA GLU A 108 16.83 13.07 1.50
C GLU A 108 17.34 14.26 2.31
N GLU A 109 17.73 15.33 1.63
CA GLU A 109 18.23 16.55 2.21
C GLU A 109 17.13 17.42 2.85
N SER A 110 15.86 17.15 2.53
CA SER A 110 14.73 17.97 2.98
C SER A 110 13.48 17.13 3.31
N PRO A 111 13.58 16.19 4.27
CA PRO A 111 12.45 15.33 4.63
C PRO A 111 11.31 16.13 5.28
N THR A 112 10.07 15.75 5.01
CA THR A 112 8.86 16.40 5.54
C THR A 112 7.85 15.37 6.04
N GLY A 113 7.15 15.72 7.11
CA GLY A 113 6.15 14.84 7.72
C GLY A 113 6.77 13.60 8.39
N PRO A 114 5.91 12.67 8.86
CA PRO A 114 6.35 11.49 9.60
C PRO A 114 6.99 10.45 8.67
N GLN A 115 8.00 9.73 9.18
CA GLN A 115 8.87 8.82 8.43
C GLN A 115 8.87 7.38 8.96
N LEU A 116 7.83 6.97 9.68
CA LEU A 116 7.69 5.63 10.23
C LEU A 116 7.71 4.56 9.13
N ALA A 117 7.04 4.78 8.00
CA ALA A 117 7.09 3.82 6.88
C ALA A 117 8.51 3.66 6.33
N TYR A 118 9.26 4.76 6.19
CA TYR A 118 10.66 4.72 5.78
C TYR A 118 11.54 3.95 6.78
N ARG A 119 11.33 4.15 8.08
CA ARG A 119 12.01 3.35 9.12
C ARG A 119 11.69 1.86 8.98
N ILE A 120 10.43 1.49 8.75
CA ILE A 120 10.04 0.09 8.51
C ILE A 120 10.79 -0.47 7.29
N ILE A 121 10.83 0.26 6.17
CA ILE A 121 11.56 -0.17 4.96
C ILE A 121 13.06 -0.39 5.27
N ARG A 122 13.70 0.54 5.98
CA ARG A 122 15.13 0.51 6.30
C ARG A 122 15.52 -0.50 7.40
N SER A 123 14.57 -0.88 8.24
CA SER A 123 14.83 -1.68 9.44
C SER A 123 13.84 -2.83 9.58
N VAL A 124 13.34 -3.34 8.46
CA VAL A 124 12.27 -4.33 8.40
C VAL A 124 12.55 -5.51 9.34
N ASP A 125 13.77 -6.05 9.36
CA ASP A 125 14.16 -7.15 10.26
C ASP A 125 14.05 -6.81 11.74
N ARG A 126 14.30 -5.55 12.11
CA ARG A 126 14.26 -5.08 13.51
C ARG A 126 12.84 -4.80 13.98
N GLU A 127 11.99 -4.26 13.10
CA GLU A 127 10.60 -3.94 13.39
C GLU A 127 9.67 -5.16 13.25
N MET A 128 10.09 -6.17 12.47
CA MET A 128 9.30 -7.37 12.16
C MET A 128 8.71 -8.06 13.40
N PRO A 129 9.43 -8.25 14.53
CA PRO A 129 8.83 -8.88 15.71
C PRO A 129 7.61 -8.13 16.27
N GLN A 130 7.60 -6.81 16.22
CA GLN A 130 6.46 -6.01 16.68
C GLN A 130 5.32 -6.04 15.66
N LEU A 131 5.65 -5.86 14.37
CA LEU A 131 4.68 -5.94 13.28
C LEU A 131 4.01 -7.32 13.22
N GLN A 132 4.76 -8.40 13.43
CA GLN A 132 4.23 -9.77 13.49
C GLN A 132 3.27 -9.94 14.67
N LYS A 133 3.53 -9.39 15.85
CA LYS A 133 2.56 -9.44 16.96
C LYS A 133 1.23 -8.77 16.58
N ILE A 134 1.29 -7.66 15.84
CA ILE A 134 0.11 -6.92 15.39
C ILE A 134 -0.64 -7.71 14.31
N ILE A 135 0.06 -8.25 13.32
CA ILE A 135 -0.50 -9.13 12.28
C ILE A 135 -1.19 -10.35 12.91
N GLN A 136 -0.54 -11.02 13.85
CA GLN A 136 -1.12 -12.18 14.55
C GLN A 136 -2.36 -11.80 15.34
N LYS A 137 -2.37 -10.63 15.99
CA LYS A 137 -3.55 -10.10 16.68
C LYS A 137 -4.72 -9.87 15.71
N ILE A 138 -4.48 -9.21 14.57
CA ILE A 138 -5.50 -8.97 13.54
C ILE A 138 -6.09 -10.30 13.05
N LYS A 139 -5.24 -11.28 12.72
CA LYS A 139 -5.65 -12.61 12.26
C LYS A 139 -6.48 -13.36 13.31
N LYS A 140 -6.10 -13.26 14.58
CA LYS A 140 -6.78 -13.92 15.70
C LYS A 140 -8.15 -13.30 16.01
N ASP A 141 -8.22 -11.98 16.11
CA ASP A 141 -9.42 -11.26 16.55
C ASP A 141 -10.52 -11.26 15.49
N ARG A 142 -10.17 -11.50 14.21
CA ARG A 142 -11.07 -11.47 13.04
C ARG A 142 -11.88 -10.17 12.91
N ARG A 143 -11.43 -9.12 13.59
CA ARG A 143 -12.00 -7.79 13.55
C ARG A 143 -10.87 -6.78 13.74
N ALA A 144 -10.79 -5.83 12.85
CA ALA A 144 -9.89 -4.69 12.95
C ALA A 144 -10.71 -3.40 12.94
N VAL A 145 -10.40 -2.50 13.87
CA VAL A 145 -10.98 -1.16 13.92
C VAL A 145 -9.88 -0.19 13.56
N VAL A 146 -10.07 0.56 12.49
CA VAL A 146 -9.09 1.52 11.96
C VAL A 146 -9.59 2.91 12.32
N ASP A 147 -8.93 3.55 13.27
CA ASP A 147 -9.08 4.98 13.51
C ASP A 147 -8.42 5.77 12.38
N TRP A 148 -8.96 6.94 12.07
CA TRP A 148 -8.47 7.74 10.96
C TRP A 148 -8.47 9.23 11.29
N ASP A 149 -7.32 9.86 11.14
CA ASP A 149 -7.15 11.30 11.11
C ASP A 149 -6.99 11.75 9.66
N ILE A 150 -7.77 12.74 9.21
CA ILE A 150 -7.66 13.25 7.84
C ILE A 150 -6.27 13.86 7.60
N ASP A 151 -5.68 14.48 8.62
CA ASP A 151 -4.33 15.03 8.51
C ASP A 151 -3.28 13.94 8.77
N MET A 152 -2.07 14.12 8.22
CA MET A 152 -0.94 13.22 8.46
C MET A 152 0.30 14.02 8.85
N LEU A 153 0.24 14.59 10.06
CA LEU A 153 1.28 15.48 10.59
C LEU A 153 2.28 14.75 11.49
N TRP A 154 1.85 13.69 12.19
CA TRP A 154 2.67 12.97 13.17
C TRP A 154 2.66 11.45 12.93
N GLU A 155 3.52 10.75 13.65
CA GLU A 155 3.72 9.30 13.50
C GLU A 155 2.45 8.50 13.81
N ASP A 156 1.61 8.95 14.74
CA ASP A 156 0.34 8.28 15.06
C ASP A 156 -0.60 8.24 13.85
N GLN A 157 -0.65 9.33 13.05
CA GLN A 157 -1.47 9.37 11.85
C GLN A 157 -0.89 8.51 10.72
N GLU A 158 0.43 8.49 10.56
CA GLU A 158 1.10 7.60 9.61
C GLU A 158 0.89 6.12 9.99
N TRP A 159 0.95 5.81 11.28
CA TRP A 159 0.67 4.48 11.79
C TRP A 159 -0.75 4.02 11.43
N GLN A 160 -1.75 4.90 11.42
CA GLN A 160 -3.11 4.56 10.97
C GLN A 160 -3.13 4.07 9.51
N ARG A 161 -2.34 4.68 8.61
CA ARG A 161 -2.22 4.26 7.20
C ARG A 161 -1.56 2.88 7.12
N ILE A 162 -0.45 2.69 7.83
CA ILE A 162 0.26 1.41 7.87
C ILE A 162 -0.64 0.32 8.46
N TYR A 163 -1.37 0.62 9.54
CA TYR A 163 -2.29 -0.32 10.20
C TYR A 163 -3.46 -0.73 9.29
N LEU A 164 -4.01 0.20 8.52
CA LEU A 164 -4.97 -0.13 7.46
C LEU A 164 -4.36 -1.10 6.45
N GLY A 165 -3.14 -0.83 5.98
CA GLY A 165 -2.42 -1.72 5.08
C GLY A 165 -2.22 -3.12 5.66
N LEU A 166 -1.73 -3.23 6.90
CA LEU A 166 -1.55 -4.51 7.60
C LEU A 166 -2.87 -5.29 7.67
N THR A 167 -3.94 -4.57 7.97
CA THR A 167 -5.29 -5.12 8.07
C THR A 167 -5.80 -5.64 6.72
N LEU A 168 -5.59 -4.88 5.64
CA LEU A 168 -5.91 -5.26 4.27
C LEU A 168 -5.15 -6.53 3.82
N GLY A 169 -3.84 -6.58 4.08
CA GLY A 169 -3.03 -7.76 3.77
C GLY A 169 -3.47 -9.01 4.53
N CYS A 170 -3.79 -8.86 5.83
CA CYS A 170 -4.38 -9.96 6.61
C CYS A 170 -5.74 -10.40 6.07
N TRP A 171 -6.57 -9.45 5.64
CA TRP A 171 -7.89 -9.72 5.08
C TRP A 171 -7.83 -10.44 3.74
N ALA A 172 -6.87 -10.13 2.86
CA ALA A 172 -6.66 -10.88 1.62
C ALA A 172 -6.36 -12.36 1.89
N GLN A 173 -5.58 -12.66 2.94
CA GLN A 173 -5.28 -14.03 3.36
C GLN A 173 -6.44 -14.71 4.10
N ASN A 174 -7.33 -13.93 4.73
CA ASN A 174 -8.50 -14.44 5.45
C ASN A 174 -9.69 -13.46 5.32
N PRO A 175 -10.55 -13.63 4.32
CA PRO A 175 -11.69 -12.74 4.06
C PRO A 175 -12.74 -12.66 5.17
N ASN A 176 -12.64 -13.51 6.21
CA ASN A 176 -13.54 -13.45 7.37
C ASN A 176 -13.20 -12.31 8.35
N ILE A 177 -12.06 -11.64 8.17
CA ILE A 177 -11.69 -10.48 8.99
C ILE A 177 -12.63 -9.32 8.67
N ARG A 178 -13.27 -8.75 9.68
CA ARG A 178 -14.15 -7.58 9.52
C ARG A 178 -13.37 -6.31 9.79
N ILE A 179 -13.28 -5.45 8.78
CA ILE A 179 -12.62 -4.14 8.88
C ILE A 179 -13.71 -3.10 9.16
N LYS A 180 -13.47 -2.22 10.13
CA LYS A 180 -14.39 -1.15 10.50
C LYS A 180 -13.69 0.18 10.67
N LEU A 181 -14.38 1.26 10.33
CA LEU A 181 -13.94 2.61 10.67
C LEU A 181 -14.20 2.85 12.16
N GLY A 182 -13.16 3.28 12.86
CA GLY A 182 -13.22 3.70 14.25
C GLY A 182 -13.52 5.20 14.37
N LYS A 183 -12.74 5.88 15.19
CA LYS A 183 -12.81 7.33 15.35
C LYS A 183 -12.27 8.02 14.10
N LEU A 184 -13.07 8.94 13.55
CA LEU A 184 -12.65 9.85 12.49
C LEU A 184 -12.33 11.23 13.09
N MET A 185 -11.14 11.75 12.81
CA MET A 185 -10.70 13.09 13.20
C MET A 185 -10.54 13.94 11.93
N GLY A 186 -11.12 15.14 11.92
CA GLY A 186 -11.20 15.99 10.73
C GLY A 186 -12.48 15.77 9.90
N ILE A 187 -12.53 16.39 8.72
CA ILE A 187 -13.68 16.35 7.79
C ILE A 187 -13.29 15.54 6.56
N ASP A 188 -13.94 14.40 6.35
CA ASP A 188 -13.75 13.56 5.16
C ASP A 188 -14.26 14.31 3.90
N PRO A 189 -13.40 14.55 2.90
CA PRO A 189 -13.78 15.34 1.72
C PRO A 189 -14.86 14.61 0.91
N ALA A 190 -15.99 15.28 0.69
CA ALA A 190 -17.12 14.71 -0.04
C ALA A 190 -16.79 14.44 -1.52
N ASP A 191 -15.97 15.27 -2.14
CA ASP A 191 -15.68 15.34 -3.57
C ASP A 191 -14.41 14.57 -4.01
N LYS A 192 -13.65 14.00 -3.07
CA LYS A 192 -12.38 13.31 -3.36
C LYS A 192 -12.37 11.89 -2.82
N LYS A 193 -11.61 10.99 -3.47
CA LYS A 193 -11.32 9.66 -2.93
C LYS A 193 -10.59 9.77 -1.58
N SER A 194 -10.92 8.88 -0.64
CA SER A 194 -10.38 8.92 0.72
C SER A 194 -10.43 7.53 1.37
N TYR A 195 -9.50 7.24 2.26
CA TYR A 195 -9.49 5.97 2.98
C TYR A 195 -10.69 5.76 3.91
N PRO A 196 -11.29 6.78 4.56
CA PRO A 196 -12.57 6.62 5.23
C PRO A 196 -13.67 6.08 4.30
N LYS A 197 -13.72 6.53 3.03
CA LYS A 197 -14.65 5.97 2.03
C LYS A 197 -14.30 4.52 1.70
N VAL A 198 -13.03 4.19 1.49
CA VAL A 198 -12.56 2.81 1.27
C VAL A 198 -13.02 1.88 2.39
N ILE A 199 -12.76 2.26 3.65
CA ILE A 199 -13.12 1.45 4.83
C ILE A 199 -14.64 1.26 4.90
N ARG A 200 -15.43 2.31 4.65
CA ARG A 200 -16.90 2.21 4.63
C ARG A 200 -17.43 1.30 3.51
N GLU A 201 -16.79 1.29 2.34
CA GLU A 201 -17.13 0.32 1.30
C GLU A 201 -16.80 -1.11 1.75
N MET A 202 -15.64 -1.33 2.38
CA MET A 202 -15.29 -2.64 2.95
C MET A 202 -16.30 -3.13 4.00
N GLU A 203 -16.83 -2.25 4.85
CA GLU A 203 -17.87 -2.59 5.83
C GLU A 203 -19.16 -3.12 5.18
N ARG A 204 -19.47 -2.66 3.96
CA ARG A 204 -20.68 -3.06 3.22
C ARG A 204 -20.48 -4.40 2.51
N VAL A 205 -19.27 -4.70 2.06
CA VAL A 205 -18.94 -5.92 1.32
C VAL A 205 -18.85 -7.10 2.30
N ARG A 206 -19.93 -7.89 2.37
CA ARG A 206 -20.03 -9.04 3.30
C ARG A 206 -19.16 -10.25 2.93
N VAL A 207 -18.74 -10.35 1.68
CA VAL A 207 -17.91 -11.44 1.16
C VAL A 207 -17.00 -10.87 0.07
N PHE A 208 -15.69 -11.03 0.23
CA PHE A 208 -14.77 -10.84 -0.88
C PHE A 208 -14.95 -11.99 -1.86
N VAL A 209 -15.52 -11.70 -3.02
CA VAL A 209 -15.42 -12.59 -4.17
C VAL A 209 -14.34 -11.96 -5.06
N PRO A 210 -13.11 -12.51 -5.10
CA PRO A 210 -12.16 -12.07 -6.11
C PRO A 210 -12.85 -12.27 -7.45
N LYS A 211 -13.12 -11.19 -8.19
CA LYS A 211 -13.62 -11.34 -9.56
C LYS A 211 -12.51 -12.06 -10.32
N PRO A 212 -12.76 -13.26 -10.88
CA PRO A 212 -11.86 -13.78 -11.88
C PRO A 212 -12.03 -12.86 -13.10
N ARG A 213 -11.19 -11.83 -13.20
CA ARG A 213 -11.04 -11.16 -14.49
C ARG A 213 -10.24 -12.11 -15.35
N GLY A 214 -10.89 -12.55 -16.42
CA GLY A 214 -10.33 -13.40 -17.44
C GLY A 214 -8.95 -12.95 -17.86
N GLU A 215 -8.18 -13.95 -18.26
CA GLU A 215 -6.95 -13.83 -19.01
C GLU A 215 -7.09 -12.78 -20.12
N SER A 216 -6.38 -11.67 -19.98
CA SER A 216 -5.78 -10.90 -21.08
C SER A 216 -4.98 -9.76 -20.45
N TYR A 217 -3.64 -9.91 -20.42
CA TYR A 217 -2.62 -9.11 -21.13
C TYR A 217 -1.26 -9.78 -20.90
#